data_AF-A0A5D6XNZ7-F1
#
_entry.id   AF-A0A5D6XNZ7-F1
#
_cell.length_a   1.000
_cell.length_b   1.000
_cell.length_c   1.000
_cell.angle_alpha   90.00
_cell.angle_beta   90.00
_cell.angle_gamma   90.00
#
_symmetry.space_group_name_H-M   'P 1'
#
loop_
_entity.id
_entity.type
_entity.pdbx_description
1 polymer ?
#
loop_
_entity_poly.entity_id
_entity_poly.type
_entity_poly.pdbx_seq_one_letter_code
_entity_poly.pdbx_strand_id
1 'polypeptide(L)'
;MLVALALAVATTLVVLSILDSPAIPFSTPQQALRRRLSRVAVPTDPAFRWDGSTSDLAQQFYLRHVAGATAEPLSYSDEALPAAVRARLRPRKLSFRELPPLLQRALVWDSGFAFSPAPQSKFTRIYTVGGVSMARIGVTMAEYLSAGCNTSDCTDPNGAATFRSKTCSGSMMLSVAHCASEDVTEGLPHMSMWATGGDPAAIPTMNIERHSWDDKVYLEKYLVFAVHTTADENEPPWDNCPSPGVYGSAIIPCDLYTPSRAAQMNWTDPAPSALVDAWLDQVRADAHRSPLVVGLPVGGGLALAAVLGYGWLRCRRRSARGAFGNGDAKSGGGLVGASSAALDQGLLTPRSKDPYMVATDSLAAYRGAARHFSTHHLLTTLLNDPHLRARRLNYAKLVFERDLAQGAFGEVWQCSYDGAVVAPFHILKLVMAGTLKPNFTDACPAQVRVVADLCLRRDPAQRPSATEVVALLEALADARESF
;
A
#
# COMPACT_ATOMS: atom_id res chain seq x y z
N MET A 1 66.79 -19.91 -8.77
CA MET A 1 66.21 -19.16 -7.63
C MET A 1 65.59 -17.82 -8.01
N LEU A 2 66.17 -17.03 -8.94
CA LEU A 2 65.62 -15.73 -9.35
C LEU A 2 64.27 -15.79 -10.10
N VAL A 3 64.01 -16.86 -10.86
CA VAL A 3 62.73 -17.03 -11.60
C VAL A 3 61.54 -17.37 -10.67
N ALA A 4 61.80 -18.08 -9.58
CA ALA A 4 60.76 -18.44 -8.60
C ALA A 4 60.32 -17.23 -7.76
N LEU A 5 61.25 -16.30 -7.48
CA LEU A 5 60.95 -15.06 -6.77
C LEU A 5 60.12 -14.10 -7.64
N ALA A 6 60.40 -14.05 -8.95
CA ALA A 6 59.65 -13.22 -9.89
C ALA A 6 58.19 -13.69 -10.08
N LEU A 7 57.95 -15.01 -10.12
CA LEU A 7 56.58 -15.54 -10.18
C LEU A 7 55.79 -15.28 -8.88
N ALA A 8 56.43 -15.40 -7.72
CA ALA A 8 55.78 -15.17 -6.42
C ALA A 8 55.35 -13.70 -6.23
N VAL A 9 56.18 -12.75 -6.67
CA VAL A 9 55.89 -11.30 -6.63
C VAL A 9 54.80 -10.91 -7.65
N ALA A 10 54.79 -11.52 -8.83
CA ALA A 10 53.72 -11.31 -9.81
C ALA A 10 52.36 -11.85 -9.32
N THR A 11 52.33 -12.99 -8.62
CA THR A 11 51.09 -13.53 -8.05
C THR A 11 50.56 -12.73 -6.86
N THR A 12 51.42 -12.08 -6.07
CA THR A 12 50.99 -11.24 -4.94
C THR A 12 50.46 -9.88 -5.38
N LEU A 13 51.03 -9.29 -6.44
CA LEU A 13 50.54 -8.02 -7.01
C LEU A 13 49.18 -8.17 -7.71
N VAL A 14 48.91 -9.33 -8.34
CA VAL A 14 47.58 -9.61 -8.93
C VAL A 14 46.52 -9.84 -7.87
N VAL A 15 46.85 -10.48 -6.73
CA VAL A 15 45.91 -10.70 -5.62
C VAL A 15 45.58 -9.41 -4.86
N LEU A 16 46.54 -8.49 -4.71
CA LEU A 16 46.31 -7.18 -4.08
C LEU A 16 45.53 -6.21 -4.97
N SER A 17 45.59 -6.37 -6.30
CA SER A 17 44.81 -5.56 -7.25
C SER A 17 43.33 -5.98 -7.36
N ILE A 18 42.96 -7.14 -6.77
CA ILE A 18 41.57 -7.65 -6.74
C ILE A 18 40.83 -7.22 -5.47
N LEU A 19 41.54 -6.73 -4.44
CA LEU A 19 40.97 -6.37 -3.13
C LEU A 19 40.55 -4.91 -2.99
N ASP A 20 40.88 -4.04 -3.96
CA ASP A 20 40.54 -2.61 -3.96
C ASP A 20 39.80 -2.20 -5.25
N SER A 21 38.65 -2.82 -5.51
CA SER A 21 37.72 -2.33 -6.53
C SER A 21 36.29 -2.38 -6.02
N PRO A 22 35.50 -1.31 -6.23
CA PRO A 22 34.13 -1.25 -5.75
C PRO A 22 33.30 -2.36 -6.41
N ALA A 23 32.47 -3.00 -5.61
CA ALA A 23 31.68 -4.17 -5.97
C ALA A 23 30.92 -3.99 -7.30
N ILE A 24 31.39 -4.68 -8.34
CA ILE A 24 30.61 -4.94 -9.55
C ILE A 24 29.80 -6.22 -9.28
N PRO A 25 28.46 -6.21 -9.40
CA PRO A 25 27.67 -7.42 -9.20
C PRO A 25 27.98 -8.41 -10.35
N PHE A 26 28.65 -9.51 -10.02
CA PHE A 26 28.88 -10.61 -10.94
C PHE A 26 27.55 -11.32 -11.22
N SER A 27 26.95 -11.04 -12.38
CA SER A 27 25.97 -11.96 -12.98
C SER A 27 26.66 -13.31 -13.21
N THR A 28 26.04 -14.42 -12.83
CA THR A 28 26.62 -15.75 -13.05
C THR A 28 26.93 -15.99 -14.54
N PRO A 29 28.07 -16.62 -14.89
CA PRO A 29 28.48 -16.85 -16.29
C PRO A 29 27.41 -17.54 -17.15
N GLN A 30 26.53 -18.34 -16.53
CA GLN A 30 25.42 -19.02 -17.20
C GLN A 30 24.31 -18.07 -17.67
N GLN A 31 24.00 -17.00 -16.91
CA GLN A 31 22.97 -16.02 -17.30
C GLN A 31 23.43 -15.17 -18.48
N ALA A 32 24.69 -14.73 -18.46
CA ALA A 32 25.29 -13.97 -19.56
C ALA A 32 25.38 -14.80 -20.87
N LEU A 33 25.67 -16.10 -20.75
CA LEU A 33 25.72 -17.02 -21.90
C LEU A 33 24.32 -17.32 -22.47
N ARG A 34 23.30 -17.54 -21.63
CA ARG A 34 21.90 -17.69 -22.07
C ARG A 34 21.42 -16.48 -22.85
N ARG A 35 21.76 -15.27 -22.38
CA ARG A 35 21.39 -13.99 -23.04
C ARG A 35 21.96 -13.86 -24.45
N ARG A 36 23.25 -14.21 -24.66
CA ARG A 36 23.88 -14.21 -25.99
C ARG A 36 23.26 -15.22 -26.96
N LEU A 37 22.56 -16.23 -26.45
CA LEU A 37 21.94 -17.27 -27.25
C LEU A 37 20.44 -17.01 -27.49
N SER A 38 19.75 -16.21 -26.67
CA SER A 38 18.32 -15.94 -26.84
C SER A 38 18.06 -15.14 -28.12
N ARG A 39 17.15 -15.62 -28.98
CA ARG A 39 16.84 -14.99 -30.28
C ARG A 39 15.68 -13.98 -30.21
N VAL A 40 14.91 -14.00 -29.13
CA VAL A 40 13.80 -13.07 -28.92
C VAL A 40 14.37 -11.84 -28.23
N ALA A 41 14.44 -10.73 -28.97
CA ALA A 41 14.80 -9.45 -28.39
C ALA A 41 13.59 -8.91 -27.60
N VAL A 42 13.81 -8.59 -26.34
CA VAL A 42 12.81 -7.90 -25.52
C VAL A 42 12.96 -6.40 -25.78
N PRO A 43 11.91 -5.71 -26.27
CA PRO A 43 11.99 -4.29 -26.53
C PRO A 43 12.06 -3.53 -25.21
N THR A 44 13.02 -2.61 -25.11
CA THR A 44 13.19 -1.70 -23.98
C THR A 44 13.31 -0.28 -24.51
N ASP A 45 12.72 0.71 -23.84
CA ASP A 45 12.99 2.10 -24.13
C ASP A 45 14.40 2.49 -23.63
N PRO A 46 15.33 2.92 -24.50
CA PRO A 46 16.67 3.35 -24.07
C PRO A 46 16.66 4.65 -23.24
N ALA A 47 15.60 5.45 -23.34
CA ALA A 47 15.43 6.66 -22.54
C ALA A 47 14.87 6.36 -21.13
N PHE A 48 14.45 5.12 -20.86
CA PHE A 48 13.89 4.72 -19.58
C PHE A 48 14.86 4.98 -18.42
N ARG A 49 14.34 5.61 -17.38
CA ARG A 49 15.02 5.77 -16.09
C ARG A 49 14.01 5.48 -14.98
N TRP A 50 14.45 4.78 -13.94
CA TRP A 50 13.65 4.60 -12.74
C TRP A 50 13.98 5.73 -11.77
N ASP A 51 13.35 6.88 -11.99
CA ASP A 51 13.51 8.13 -11.21
C ASP A 51 12.13 8.76 -10.89
N GLY A 52 11.06 7.97 -11.03
CA GLY A 52 9.67 8.39 -10.81
C GLY A 52 9.07 9.27 -11.91
N SER A 53 9.76 9.46 -13.05
CA SER A 53 9.17 10.09 -14.25
C SER A 53 8.24 9.17 -15.04
N THR A 54 8.18 7.89 -14.69
CA THR A 54 7.40 6.85 -15.38
C THR A 54 6.79 5.86 -14.39
N SER A 55 5.72 5.20 -14.83
CA SER A 55 5.07 4.08 -14.12
C SER A 55 5.41 2.71 -14.73
N ASP A 56 6.41 2.63 -15.62
CA ASP A 56 6.81 1.37 -16.26
C ASP A 56 7.64 0.47 -15.32
N LEU A 57 6.96 -0.10 -14.32
CA LEU A 57 7.56 -1.08 -13.41
C LEU A 57 8.01 -2.34 -14.18
N ALA A 58 7.32 -2.71 -15.26
CA ALA A 58 7.65 -3.89 -16.05
C ALA A 58 9.05 -3.77 -16.68
N GLN A 59 9.37 -2.60 -17.24
CA GLN A 59 10.71 -2.32 -17.73
C GLN A 59 11.74 -2.29 -16.60
N GLN A 60 11.43 -1.70 -15.44
CA GLN A 60 12.34 -1.75 -14.29
C GLN A 60 12.63 -3.19 -13.86
N PHE A 61 11.61 -4.04 -13.73
CA PHE A 61 11.77 -5.45 -13.39
C PHE A 61 12.61 -6.20 -14.42
N TYR A 62 12.43 -5.92 -15.71
CA TYR A 62 13.27 -6.49 -16.76
C TYR A 62 14.73 -6.06 -16.63
N LEU A 63 14.98 -4.76 -16.42
CA LEU A 63 16.34 -4.23 -16.24
C LEU A 63 17.02 -4.82 -15.00
N ARG A 64 16.30 -4.97 -13.89
CA ARG A 64 16.80 -5.64 -12.69
C ARG A 64 17.09 -7.13 -12.95
N HIS A 65 16.21 -7.81 -13.70
CA HIS A 65 16.41 -9.21 -14.08
C HIS A 65 17.68 -9.41 -14.92
N VAL A 66 17.89 -8.59 -15.95
CA VAL A 66 19.09 -8.71 -16.80
C VAL A 66 20.37 -8.29 -16.08
N ALA A 67 20.26 -7.49 -15.01
CA ALA A 67 21.33 -7.16 -14.08
C ALA A 67 21.60 -8.28 -13.06
N GLY A 68 20.83 -9.37 -13.07
CA GLY A 68 21.01 -10.51 -12.18
C GLY A 68 20.36 -10.37 -10.81
N ALA A 69 19.50 -9.36 -10.60
CA ALA A 69 18.77 -9.20 -9.34
C ALA A 69 17.75 -10.33 -9.14
N THR A 70 17.56 -10.73 -7.90
CA THR A 70 16.66 -11.81 -7.48
C THR A 70 15.58 -11.27 -6.55
N ALA A 71 14.39 -11.87 -6.61
CA ALA A 71 13.29 -11.59 -5.70
C ALA A 71 12.63 -12.91 -5.30
N GLU A 72 11.93 -12.91 -4.17
CA GLU A 72 11.14 -14.07 -3.75
C GLU A 72 10.03 -14.38 -4.78
N PRO A 73 9.78 -15.65 -5.14
CA PRO A 73 8.69 -16.02 -6.03
C PRO A 73 7.32 -15.68 -5.44
N LEU A 74 6.42 -15.16 -6.29
CA LEU A 74 5.02 -14.95 -5.94
C LEU A 74 4.29 -16.29 -5.91
N SER A 75 3.93 -16.74 -4.71
CA SER A 75 3.40 -18.09 -4.46
C SER A 75 1.87 -18.15 -4.56
N TYR A 76 1.35 -18.12 -5.78
CA TYR A 76 -0.09 -18.29 -6.06
C TYR A 76 -0.39 -19.62 -6.76
N SER A 77 -1.58 -20.19 -6.57
CA SER A 77 -2.08 -21.26 -7.44
C SER A 77 -2.59 -20.68 -8.76
N ASP A 78 -2.63 -21.48 -9.82
CA ASP A 78 -3.10 -21.01 -11.12
C ASP A 78 -4.58 -20.54 -11.07
N GLU A 79 -5.39 -21.14 -10.20
CA GLU A 79 -6.79 -20.76 -9.96
C GLU A 79 -6.91 -19.41 -9.23
N ALA A 80 -5.98 -19.12 -8.31
CA ALA A 80 -5.95 -17.85 -7.57
C ALA A 80 -5.49 -16.66 -8.42
N LEU A 81 -4.88 -16.90 -9.59
CA LEU A 81 -4.45 -15.83 -10.49
C LEU A 81 -5.64 -15.08 -11.11
N PRO A 82 -5.53 -13.77 -11.37
CA PRO A 82 -6.53 -13.06 -12.12
C PRO A 82 -6.72 -13.62 -13.54
N ALA A 83 -7.94 -13.56 -14.07
CA ALA A 83 -8.27 -14.11 -15.39
C ALA A 83 -7.44 -13.48 -16.53
N ALA A 84 -7.13 -12.18 -16.42
CA ALA A 84 -6.29 -11.46 -17.38
C ALA A 84 -4.85 -11.99 -17.39
N VAL A 85 -4.26 -12.23 -16.22
CA VAL A 85 -2.92 -12.83 -16.09
C VAL A 85 -2.90 -14.23 -16.73
N ARG A 86 -3.88 -15.08 -16.40
CA ARG A 86 -4.02 -16.40 -17.03
C ARG A 86 -4.19 -16.34 -18.54
N ALA A 87 -4.88 -15.33 -19.06
CA ALA A 87 -5.12 -15.18 -20.50
C ALA A 87 -3.83 -14.93 -21.28
N ARG A 88 -2.82 -14.31 -20.65
CA ARG A 88 -1.51 -14.07 -21.27
C ARG A 88 -0.58 -15.27 -21.25
N LEU A 89 -0.75 -16.17 -20.27
CA LEU A 89 0.03 -17.39 -20.11
C LEU A 89 -0.47 -18.54 -20.99
N ARG A 90 -1.79 -18.71 -21.10
CA ARG A 90 -2.42 -19.84 -21.83
C ARG A 90 -1.92 -20.02 -23.27
N PRO A 91 -1.83 -18.99 -24.13
CA PRO A 91 -1.33 -19.13 -25.50
C PRO A 91 0.13 -19.60 -25.57
N ARG A 92 0.90 -19.33 -24.51
CA ARG A 92 2.32 -19.64 -24.40
C ARG A 92 2.60 -20.96 -23.68
N LYS A 93 1.57 -21.59 -23.11
CA LYS A 93 1.66 -22.83 -22.31
C LYS A 93 2.69 -22.72 -21.17
N LEU A 94 2.75 -21.55 -20.54
CA LEU A 94 3.62 -21.28 -19.39
C LEU A 94 2.82 -21.39 -18.09
N SER A 95 3.43 -21.92 -17.03
CA SER A 95 2.90 -21.82 -15.67
C SER A 95 3.46 -20.58 -14.98
N PHE A 96 2.63 -19.87 -14.20
CA PHE A 96 3.07 -18.68 -13.49
C PHE A 96 4.18 -18.98 -12.48
N ARG A 97 4.12 -20.14 -11.82
CA ARG A 97 5.11 -20.56 -10.80
C ARG A 97 6.50 -20.81 -11.37
N GLU A 98 6.59 -21.14 -12.65
CA GLU A 98 7.84 -21.44 -13.35
C GLU A 98 8.50 -20.19 -13.94
N LEU A 99 7.79 -19.06 -13.95
CA LEU A 99 8.36 -17.81 -14.44
C LEU A 99 9.43 -17.28 -13.48
N PRO A 100 10.47 -16.59 -14.00
CA PRO A 100 11.37 -15.81 -13.18
C PRO A 100 10.60 -14.86 -12.22
N PRO A 101 11.01 -14.71 -10.95
CA PRO A 101 10.26 -13.93 -9.98
C PRO A 101 9.98 -12.47 -10.37
N LEU A 102 10.90 -11.85 -11.11
CA LEU A 102 10.71 -10.48 -11.63
C LEU A 102 9.76 -10.44 -12.83
N LEU A 103 9.70 -11.50 -13.65
CA LEU A 103 8.71 -11.62 -14.71
C LEU A 103 7.31 -11.89 -14.15
N GLN A 104 7.19 -12.60 -13.03
CA GLN A 104 5.91 -12.74 -12.33
C GLN A 104 5.34 -11.37 -11.95
N ARG A 105 6.17 -10.52 -11.32
CA ARG A 105 5.82 -9.14 -10.97
C ARG A 105 5.49 -8.30 -12.19
N ALA A 106 6.33 -8.32 -13.21
CA ALA A 106 6.09 -7.59 -14.46
C ALA A 106 4.78 -7.99 -15.13
N LEU A 107 4.47 -9.29 -15.17
CA LEU A 107 3.21 -9.79 -15.72
C LEU A 107 1.99 -9.35 -14.91
N VAL A 108 2.07 -9.38 -13.58
CA VAL A 108 0.98 -8.92 -12.71
C VAL A 108 0.72 -7.43 -12.93
N TRP A 109 1.77 -6.61 -12.86
CA TRP A 109 1.69 -5.16 -13.09
C TRP A 109 1.12 -4.85 -14.47
N ASP A 110 1.72 -5.39 -15.53
CA ASP A 110 1.36 -5.12 -16.92
C ASP A 110 -0.04 -5.67 -17.30
N SER A 111 -0.60 -6.56 -16.48
CA SER A 111 -1.99 -7.04 -16.64
C SER A 111 -3.01 -6.20 -15.87
N GLY A 112 -2.60 -5.11 -15.22
CA GLY A 112 -3.49 -4.21 -14.48
C GLY A 112 -3.78 -4.65 -13.05
N PHE A 113 -2.76 -5.15 -12.34
CA PHE A 113 -2.92 -5.55 -10.95
C PHE A 113 -1.79 -5.01 -10.06
N ALA A 114 -2.18 -4.59 -8.87
CA ALA A 114 -1.31 -4.29 -7.73
C ALA A 114 -1.67 -5.23 -6.57
N PHE A 115 -0.93 -5.15 -5.46
CA PHE A 115 -1.22 -5.90 -4.25
C PHE A 115 -1.88 -5.01 -3.20
N SER A 116 -2.91 -5.53 -2.54
CA SER A 116 -3.40 -4.89 -1.32
C SER A 116 -2.29 -4.88 -0.24
N PRO A 117 -2.31 -3.91 0.69
CA PRO A 117 -1.38 -3.87 1.82
C PRO A 117 -1.56 -5.12 2.69
N ALA A 118 -0.58 -5.40 3.53
CA ALA A 118 -0.36 -6.69 4.17
C ALA A 118 -1.61 -7.46 4.66
N PRO A 119 -1.63 -8.80 4.55
CA PRO A 119 -0.62 -9.61 3.88
C PRO A 119 -0.78 -9.48 2.36
N GLN A 120 0.34 -9.23 1.64
CA GLN A 120 0.48 -9.03 0.18
C GLN A 120 -0.03 -10.24 -0.64
N SER A 121 -1.32 -10.54 -0.52
CA SER A 121 -1.94 -11.82 -0.87
C SER A 121 -3.16 -11.66 -1.77
N LYS A 122 -3.64 -10.41 -1.93
CA LYS A 122 -4.81 -10.11 -2.74
C LYS A 122 -4.40 -9.23 -3.92
N PHE A 123 -4.73 -9.70 -5.11
CA PHE A 123 -4.67 -8.90 -6.32
C PHE A 123 -5.77 -7.83 -6.28
N THR A 124 -5.36 -6.58 -6.40
CA THR A 124 -6.26 -5.44 -6.58
C THR A 124 -6.20 -5.02 -8.04
N ARG A 125 -7.34 -4.99 -8.71
CA ARG A 125 -7.40 -4.59 -10.12
C ARG A 125 -7.23 -3.08 -10.27
N ILE A 126 -6.46 -2.70 -11.28
CA ILE A 126 -6.23 -1.32 -11.70
C ILE A 126 -6.74 -1.17 -13.14
N TYR A 127 -7.49 -0.11 -13.36
CA TYR A 127 -8.02 0.35 -14.63
C TYR A 127 -7.26 1.61 -15.04
N THR A 128 -7.20 1.87 -16.34
CA THR A 128 -6.50 3.03 -16.91
C THR A 128 -7.40 3.83 -17.81
N VAL A 129 -7.12 5.12 -17.94
CA VAL A 129 -7.88 6.01 -18.82
C VAL A 129 -7.73 5.55 -20.26
N GLY A 130 -8.84 5.18 -20.91
CA GLY A 130 -8.85 4.73 -22.31
C GLY A 130 -8.02 3.48 -22.59
N GLY A 131 -7.66 2.71 -21.56
CA GLY A 131 -6.97 1.43 -21.72
C GLY A 131 -5.50 1.57 -22.07
N VAL A 132 -4.90 2.73 -21.77
CA VAL A 132 -3.44 2.89 -21.90
C VAL A 132 -2.70 1.88 -21.03
N SER A 133 -1.47 1.55 -21.41
CA SER A 133 -0.62 0.66 -20.63
C SER A 133 -0.38 1.20 -19.22
N MET A 134 -0.19 0.30 -18.27
CA MET A 134 0.26 0.60 -16.90
C MET A 134 1.61 1.34 -16.86
N ALA A 135 2.36 1.37 -17.96
CA ALA A 135 3.54 2.22 -18.10
C ALA A 135 3.22 3.74 -18.07
N ARG A 136 1.96 4.13 -18.33
CA ARG A 136 1.54 5.54 -18.55
C ARG A 136 0.54 6.07 -17.52
N ILE A 137 0.44 5.46 -16.35
CA ILE A 137 -0.49 5.90 -15.29
C ILE A 137 0.14 6.87 -14.29
N GLY A 138 1.47 7.03 -14.31
CA GLY A 138 2.18 7.99 -13.48
C GLY A 138 1.75 9.42 -13.79
N VAL A 139 1.41 10.19 -12.76
CA VAL A 139 1.12 11.62 -12.87
C VAL A 139 2.44 12.38 -12.91
N THR A 140 2.65 13.16 -13.96
CA THR A 140 3.87 13.97 -14.11
C THR A 140 3.86 15.16 -13.16
N MET A 141 5.04 15.71 -12.84
CA MET A 141 5.12 16.95 -12.04
C MET A 141 4.35 18.10 -12.69
N ALA A 142 4.38 18.21 -14.02
CA ALA A 142 3.66 19.26 -14.75
C ALA A 142 2.13 19.13 -14.56
N GLU A 143 1.59 17.91 -14.68
CA GLU A 143 0.17 17.64 -14.44
C GLU A 143 -0.21 17.91 -12.98
N TYR A 144 0.60 17.43 -12.05
CA TYR A 144 0.40 17.64 -10.61
C TYR A 144 0.35 19.14 -10.24
N LEU A 145 1.27 19.94 -10.76
CA LEU A 145 1.25 21.40 -10.57
C LEU A 145 0.06 22.06 -11.28
N SER A 146 -0.34 21.56 -12.45
CA SER A 146 -1.49 22.09 -13.20
C SER A 146 -2.83 21.90 -12.47
N ALA A 147 -2.92 20.87 -11.63
CA ALA A 147 -4.06 20.64 -10.74
C ALA A 147 -4.14 21.63 -9.56
N GLY A 148 -3.13 22.52 -9.41
CA GLY A 148 -3.03 23.46 -8.30
C GLY A 148 -2.39 22.86 -7.05
N CYS A 149 -1.68 21.74 -7.17
CA CYS A 149 -0.99 21.10 -6.06
C CYS A 149 0.44 21.61 -5.87
N ASN A 150 0.95 21.54 -4.64
CA ASN A 150 2.31 21.91 -4.26
C ASN A 150 3.18 20.68 -3.95
N THR A 151 4.49 20.86 -4.13
CA THR A 151 5.51 19.83 -3.90
C THR A 151 6.50 20.23 -2.81
N SER A 152 7.07 19.23 -2.15
CA SER A 152 8.30 19.35 -1.36
C SER A 152 9.45 18.72 -2.15
N ASP A 153 10.59 19.41 -2.20
CA ASP A 153 11.81 18.93 -2.86
C ASP A 153 12.55 17.96 -1.93
N CYS A 154 12.77 16.75 -2.42
CA CYS A 154 13.39 15.63 -1.71
C CYS A 154 14.58 15.04 -2.46
N THR A 155 15.31 15.88 -3.23
CA THR A 155 16.49 15.53 -4.05
C THR A 155 17.21 14.25 -3.60
N ASP A 156 17.26 13.26 -4.49
CA ASP A 156 17.81 11.94 -4.24
C ASP A 156 19.34 11.96 -4.04
N PRO A 157 19.96 10.90 -3.49
CA PRO A 157 21.40 10.84 -3.21
C PRO A 157 22.31 11.04 -4.44
N ASN A 158 21.80 10.77 -5.64
CA ASN A 158 22.51 10.98 -6.90
C ASN A 158 22.41 12.44 -7.41
N GLY A 159 21.77 13.34 -6.66
CA GLY A 159 21.54 14.74 -7.03
C GLY A 159 20.36 14.95 -7.98
N ALA A 160 19.59 13.91 -8.30
CA ALA A 160 18.38 14.05 -9.11
C ALA A 160 17.27 14.70 -8.28
N ALA A 161 16.64 15.74 -8.83
CA ALA A 161 15.51 16.40 -8.20
C ALA A 161 14.31 15.45 -8.15
N THR A 162 13.83 15.17 -6.94
CA THR A 162 12.65 14.35 -6.69
C THR A 162 11.68 15.12 -5.81
N PHE A 163 10.41 14.82 -5.94
CA PHE A 163 9.35 15.64 -5.38
C PHE A 163 8.32 14.78 -4.69
N ARG A 164 7.77 15.28 -3.58
CA ARG A 164 6.70 14.62 -2.84
C ARG A 164 5.50 15.52 -2.67
N SER A 165 4.33 14.92 -2.50
CA SER A 165 3.09 15.65 -2.31
C SER A 165 3.14 16.50 -1.04
N LYS A 166 2.82 17.79 -1.19
CA LYS A 166 2.57 18.73 -0.09
C LYS A 166 1.10 19.09 -0.05
N THR A 167 0.74 20.35 -0.33
CA THR A 167 -0.65 20.81 -0.35
C THR A 167 -1.33 20.33 -1.63
N CYS A 168 -2.17 19.29 -1.53
CA CYS A 168 -2.95 18.77 -2.64
C CYS A 168 -4.23 18.13 -2.08
N SER A 169 -5.39 18.65 -2.46
CA SER A 169 -6.67 18.05 -2.06
C SER A 169 -6.94 16.77 -2.86
N GLY A 170 -7.86 15.93 -2.38
CA GLY A 170 -8.22 14.71 -3.10
C GLY A 170 -8.85 15.01 -4.46
N SER A 171 -9.68 16.04 -4.55
CA SER A 171 -10.29 16.46 -5.83
C SER A 171 -9.24 16.96 -6.83
N MET A 172 -8.24 17.73 -6.37
CA MET A 172 -7.13 18.16 -7.22
C MET A 172 -6.29 16.97 -7.69
N MET A 173 -5.90 16.07 -6.79
CA MET A 173 -5.13 14.87 -7.15
C MET A 173 -5.87 14.01 -8.17
N LEU A 174 -7.15 13.72 -7.90
CA LEU A 174 -7.97 12.86 -8.76
C LEU A 174 -8.30 13.51 -10.11
N SER A 175 -8.22 14.84 -10.23
CA SER A 175 -8.43 15.54 -11.50
C SER A 175 -7.36 15.24 -12.55
N VAL A 176 -6.19 14.77 -12.11
CA VAL A 176 -5.04 14.43 -12.98
C VAL A 176 -4.60 12.97 -12.85
N ALA A 177 -5.32 12.15 -12.09
CA ALA A 177 -5.04 10.73 -11.97
C ALA A 177 -5.36 9.99 -13.28
N HIS A 178 -4.47 9.07 -13.68
CA HIS A 178 -4.60 8.32 -14.94
C HIS A 178 -5.06 6.87 -14.74
N CYS A 179 -5.32 6.48 -13.50
CA CYS A 179 -5.78 5.14 -13.12
C CYS A 179 -6.93 5.19 -12.11
N ALA A 180 -7.64 4.07 -12.00
CA ALA A 180 -8.59 3.79 -10.94
C ALA A 180 -8.41 2.37 -10.41
N SER A 181 -8.70 2.10 -9.15
CA SER A 181 -8.59 0.78 -8.55
C SER A 181 -9.87 0.32 -7.87
N GLU A 182 -9.98 -0.99 -7.68
CA GLU A 182 -10.95 -1.52 -6.71
C GLU A 182 -10.64 -1.03 -5.29
N ASP A 183 -11.66 -0.98 -4.43
CA ASP A 183 -11.51 -0.57 -3.04
C ASP A 183 -10.64 -1.59 -2.27
N VAL A 184 -9.71 -1.07 -1.46
CA VAL A 184 -8.90 -1.87 -0.53
C VAL A 184 -9.22 -1.45 0.89
N THR A 185 -9.45 -2.43 1.76
CA THR A 185 -9.98 -2.18 3.13
C THR A 185 -8.93 -1.72 4.12
N GLU A 186 -7.66 -1.73 3.73
CA GLU A 186 -6.51 -1.42 4.58
C GLU A 186 -5.59 -0.42 3.88
N GLY A 187 -4.95 0.44 4.66
CA GLY A 187 -3.99 1.42 4.15
C GLY A 187 -3.50 2.37 5.23
N LEU A 188 -2.36 3.00 4.99
CA LEU A 188 -1.73 3.96 5.90
C LEU A 188 -2.12 5.41 5.51
N PRO A 189 -3.08 6.06 6.20
CA PRO A 189 -3.70 7.31 5.76
C PRO A 189 -2.80 8.56 5.88
N HIS A 190 -1.56 8.41 6.33
CA HIS A 190 -0.65 9.52 6.65
C HIS A 190 0.58 9.58 5.74
N MET A 191 0.54 8.93 4.59
CA MET A 191 1.66 8.88 3.64
C MET A 191 1.38 9.79 2.44
N SER A 192 2.40 10.00 1.61
CA SER A 192 2.22 10.80 0.38
C SER A 192 1.29 10.07 -0.59
N MET A 193 0.53 10.85 -1.36
CA MET A 193 -0.37 10.33 -2.41
C MET A 193 0.24 10.45 -3.81
N TRP A 194 1.33 11.21 -3.92
CA TRP A 194 2.10 11.39 -5.14
C TRP A 194 3.55 11.68 -4.77
N ALA A 195 4.47 11.08 -5.54
CA ALA A 195 5.89 11.35 -5.44
C ALA A 195 6.61 10.92 -6.71
N THR A 196 7.72 11.59 -7.01
CA THR A 196 8.74 11.14 -7.95
C THR A 196 9.97 10.66 -7.19
N GLY A 197 10.90 10.03 -7.91
CA GLY A 197 12.06 9.38 -7.35
C GLY A 197 12.02 7.87 -7.48
N GLY A 198 13.14 7.26 -7.13
CA GLY A 198 13.31 5.82 -7.22
C GLY A 198 14.78 5.46 -7.28
N ASP A 199 15.19 4.45 -6.50
CA ASP A 199 16.53 3.88 -6.62
C ASP A 199 16.64 3.09 -7.93
N PRO A 200 17.52 3.49 -8.88
CA PRO A 200 17.71 2.76 -10.13
C PRO A 200 18.10 1.29 -9.94
N ALA A 201 18.65 0.93 -8.78
CA ALA A 201 19.02 -0.42 -8.41
C ALA A 201 17.90 -1.21 -7.71
N ALA A 202 16.82 -0.58 -7.27
CA ALA A 202 15.75 -1.22 -6.53
C ALA A 202 14.83 -2.09 -7.39
N ILE A 203 14.24 -3.09 -6.73
CA ILE A 203 13.08 -3.84 -7.22
C ILE A 203 11.86 -3.18 -6.57
N PRO A 204 11.08 -2.38 -7.30
CA PRO A 204 9.94 -1.68 -6.71
C PRO A 204 8.85 -2.65 -6.24
N THR A 205 8.17 -2.28 -5.16
CA THR A 205 6.89 -2.92 -4.79
C THR A 205 5.76 -2.40 -5.68
N MET A 206 4.57 -2.98 -5.56
CA MET A 206 3.37 -2.54 -6.26
C MET A 206 2.19 -2.58 -5.30
N ASN A 207 2.35 -1.98 -4.12
CA ASN A 207 1.32 -1.99 -3.08
C ASN A 207 0.35 -0.83 -3.34
N ILE A 208 -0.95 -1.10 -3.35
CA ILE A 208 -1.95 -0.04 -3.47
C ILE A 208 -2.52 0.30 -2.10
N GLU A 209 -2.29 1.53 -1.68
CA GLU A 209 -2.65 2.06 -0.38
C GLU A 209 -3.92 2.89 -0.45
N ARG A 210 -4.75 2.79 0.59
CA ARG A 210 -5.93 3.63 0.77
C ARG A 210 -5.61 4.88 1.59
N HIS A 211 -5.78 6.05 0.98
CA HIS A 211 -5.65 7.36 1.62
C HIS A 211 -7.02 7.96 1.85
N SER A 212 -7.41 8.10 3.12
CA SER A 212 -8.67 8.77 3.47
C SER A 212 -8.47 9.78 4.59
N TRP A 213 -8.90 11.00 4.37
CA TRP A 213 -8.82 12.07 5.37
C TRP A 213 -10.02 13.01 5.29
N ASP A 214 -10.29 13.66 6.41
CA ASP A 214 -11.22 14.78 6.49
C ASP A 214 -10.43 16.06 6.28
N ASP A 215 -10.62 16.73 5.15
CA ASP A 215 -10.06 18.05 4.93
C ASP A 215 -10.82 19.06 5.77
N LYS A 216 -10.16 19.60 6.80
CA LYS A 216 -10.76 20.57 7.73
C LYS A 216 -10.86 21.97 7.13
N VAL A 217 -10.17 22.26 6.04
CA VAL A 217 -10.19 23.53 5.32
C VAL A 217 -11.42 23.59 4.41
N TYR A 218 -11.64 22.53 3.61
CA TYR A 218 -12.76 22.45 2.67
C TYR A 218 -13.99 21.70 3.22
N LEU A 219 -13.90 21.11 4.41
CA LEU A 219 -14.96 20.31 5.05
C LEU A 219 -15.46 19.16 4.18
N GLU A 220 -14.54 18.60 3.38
CA GLU A 220 -14.74 17.46 2.50
C GLU A 220 -14.06 16.21 3.04
N LYS A 221 -14.60 15.05 2.69
CA LYS A 221 -13.93 13.77 2.91
C LYS A 221 -13.32 13.34 1.60
N TYR A 222 -12.02 13.14 1.59
CA TYR A 222 -11.32 12.65 0.43
C TYR A 222 -10.97 11.18 0.59
N LEU A 223 -11.05 10.47 -0.53
CA LEU A 223 -10.63 9.10 -0.67
C LEU A 223 -9.82 9.01 -1.96
N VAL A 224 -8.55 8.70 -1.82
CA VAL A 224 -7.58 8.55 -2.91
C VAL A 224 -6.88 7.22 -2.71
N PHE A 225 -6.63 6.49 -3.78
CA PHE A 225 -5.77 5.31 -3.74
C PHE A 225 -4.43 5.69 -4.33
N ALA A 226 -3.36 5.05 -3.90
CA ALA A 226 -2.05 5.31 -4.48
C ALA A 226 -1.23 4.03 -4.54
N VAL A 227 -0.55 3.78 -5.66
CA VAL A 227 0.43 2.70 -5.75
C VAL A 227 1.76 3.21 -5.18
N HIS A 228 2.22 2.59 -4.11
CA HIS A 228 3.50 2.81 -3.47
C HIS A 228 4.51 1.79 -4.00
N THR A 229 5.70 2.27 -4.38
CA THR A 229 6.74 1.43 -4.99
C THR A 229 7.89 1.06 -4.05
N THR A 230 7.73 1.29 -2.74
CA THR A 230 8.60 0.77 -1.69
C THR A 230 7.76 0.06 -0.62
N ALA A 231 8.43 -0.61 0.32
CA ALA A 231 7.76 -1.21 1.47
C ALA A 231 7.28 -0.13 2.44
N ASP A 232 6.14 -0.36 3.07
CA ASP A 232 5.44 0.59 3.94
C ASP A 232 6.36 1.14 5.06
N GLU A 233 7.22 0.30 5.63
CA GLU A 233 8.19 0.68 6.66
C GLU A 233 9.28 1.66 6.18
N ASN A 234 9.53 1.71 4.88
CA ASN A 234 10.54 2.58 4.27
C ASN A 234 9.95 3.88 3.74
N GLU A 235 8.63 3.99 3.70
CA GLU A 235 7.94 5.12 3.09
C GLU A 235 7.69 6.22 4.14
N PRO A 236 8.23 7.44 3.94
CA PRO A 236 8.11 8.49 4.93
C PRO A 236 6.68 9.06 4.99
N PRO A 237 6.30 9.66 6.14
CA PRO A 237 5.03 10.37 6.26
C PRO A 237 4.82 11.44 5.19
N TRP A 238 3.58 11.88 5.02
CA TRP A 238 3.23 13.01 4.17
C TRP A 238 4.04 14.27 4.53
N ASP A 239 4.44 15.02 3.51
CA ASP A 239 5.33 16.20 3.57
C ASP A 239 6.74 15.95 4.15
N ASN A 240 7.12 14.68 4.36
CA ASN A 240 8.47 14.31 4.78
C ASN A 240 9.24 13.69 3.62
N CYS A 241 10.52 14.05 3.52
CA CYS A 241 11.46 13.40 2.63
C CYS A 241 12.03 12.11 3.26
N PRO A 242 12.54 11.17 2.45
CA PRO A 242 13.34 10.07 2.94
C PRO A 242 14.52 10.56 3.79
N SER A 243 15.05 9.67 4.64
CA SER A 243 16.25 9.98 5.42
C SER A 243 17.43 10.34 4.51
N PRO A 244 18.35 11.23 4.92
CA PRO A 244 19.48 11.61 4.09
C PRO A 244 20.28 10.41 3.57
N GLY A 245 20.54 10.37 2.26
CA GLY A 245 21.25 9.27 1.62
C GLY A 245 20.36 8.08 1.21
N VAL A 246 19.06 8.12 1.49
CA VAL A 246 18.07 7.14 1.04
C VAL A 246 17.34 7.70 -0.18
N TYR A 247 17.15 6.86 -1.20
CA TYR A 247 16.36 7.23 -2.38
C TYR A 247 14.87 7.32 -2.03
N GLY A 248 14.16 8.23 -2.71
CA GLY A 248 12.71 8.26 -2.73
C GLY A 248 12.09 7.07 -3.48
N SER A 249 10.77 7.13 -3.59
CA SER A 249 9.92 6.17 -4.27
C SER A 249 8.95 6.92 -5.18
N ALA A 250 8.51 6.24 -6.24
CA ALA A 250 7.40 6.74 -7.04
C ALA A 250 6.09 6.40 -6.33
N ILE A 251 5.16 7.36 -6.29
CA ILE A 251 3.82 7.12 -5.77
C ILE A 251 2.81 7.57 -6.83
N ILE A 252 1.97 6.64 -7.26
CA ILE A 252 1.06 6.83 -8.40
C ILE A 252 -0.38 6.92 -7.89
N PRO A 253 -1.04 8.08 -7.92
CA PRO A 253 -2.42 8.24 -7.47
C PRO A 253 -3.40 7.58 -8.44
N CYS A 254 -4.37 6.86 -7.89
CA CYS A 254 -5.50 6.28 -8.60
C CYS A 254 -6.84 6.68 -7.93
N ASP A 255 -7.89 6.75 -8.74
CA ASP A 255 -9.26 6.96 -8.29
C ASP A 255 -9.92 5.66 -7.78
N LEU A 256 -11.06 5.78 -7.09
CA LEU A 256 -11.94 4.65 -6.81
C LEU A 256 -12.69 4.24 -8.08
N TYR A 257 -12.55 2.98 -8.47
CA TYR A 257 -13.38 2.39 -9.49
C TYR A 257 -14.82 2.22 -9.00
N THR A 258 -15.75 2.90 -9.67
CA THR A 258 -17.19 2.66 -9.56
C THR A 258 -17.80 2.62 -10.96
N PRO A 259 -18.89 1.88 -11.19
CA PRO A 259 -19.55 1.86 -12.52
C PRO A 259 -19.89 3.26 -13.03
N SER A 260 -20.31 4.17 -12.14
CA SER A 260 -20.60 5.56 -12.48
C SER A 260 -19.36 6.35 -12.90
N ARG A 261 -18.24 6.24 -12.17
CA ARG A 261 -16.99 6.93 -12.54
C ARG A 261 -16.34 6.32 -13.76
N ALA A 262 -16.41 5.00 -13.93
CA ALA A 262 -15.86 4.31 -15.10
C ALA A 262 -16.46 4.83 -16.41
N ALA A 263 -17.76 5.10 -16.44
CA ALA A 263 -18.42 5.70 -17.60
C ALA A 263 -17.99 7.15 -17.87
N GLN A 264 -17.68 7.92 -16.83
CA GLN A 264 -17.30 9.35 -16.96
C GLN A 264 -15.85 9.52 -17.40
N MET A 265 -14.95 8.72 -16.82
CA MET A 265 -13.49 8.84 -17.01
C MET A 265 -12.94 7.83 -18.03
N ASN A 266 -13.79 7.01 -18.63
CA ASN A 266 -13.40 5.95 -19.57
C ASN A 266 -12.39 4.97 -18.96
N TRP A 267 -12.65 4.50 -17.74
CA TRP A 267 -11.80 3.51 -17.07
C TRP A 267 -11.98 2.14 -17.72
N THR A 268 -10.89 1.60 -18.28
CA THR A 268 -10.88 0.28 -18.92
C THR A 268 -9.67 -0.54 -18.50
N ASP A 269 -9.67 -1.82 -18.82
CA ASP A 269 -8.49 -2.67 -18.61
C ASP A 269 -7.28 -2.11 -19.39
N PRO A 270 -6.07 -2.13 -18.79
CA PRO A 270 -4.87 -1.66 -19.47
C PRO A 270 -4.48 -2.56 -20.64
N ALA A 271 -3.96 -1.94 -21.69
CA ALA A 271 -3.33 -2.66 -22.78
C ALA A 271 -1.99 -3.30 -22.31
N PRO A 272 -1.75 -4.58 -22.65
CA PRO A 272 -0.48 -5.25 -22.34
C PRO A 272 0.67 -4.60 -23.12
N SER A 273 1.86 -4.60 -22.53
CA SER A 273 3.07 -4.10 -23.20
C SER A 273 3.75 -5.18 -24.06
N ALA A 274 4.38 -4.72 -25.15
CA ALA A 274 5.22 -5.56 -26.00
C ALA A 274 6.44 -6.13 -25.25
N LEU A 275 6.92 -5.42 -24.22
CA LEU A 275 8.04 -5.85 -23.39
C LEU A 275 7.72 -7.15 -22.66
N VAL A 276 6.61 -7.19 -21.92
CA VAL A 276 6.23 -8.38 -21.14
C VAL A 276 5.87 -9.54 -22.06
N ASP A 277 5.18 -9.28 -23.17
CA ASP A 277 4.87 -10.31 -24.15
C ASP A 277 6.14 -10.94 -24.76
N ALA A 278 7.10 -10.11 -25.18
CA ALA A 278 8.37 -10.60 -25.70
C ALA A 278 9.21 -11.33 -24.63
N TRP A 279 9.17 -10.89 -23.38
CA TRP A 279 9.87 -11.56 -22.28
C TRP A 279 9.28 -12.94 -21.97
N LEU A 280 7.94 -13.08 -22.00
CA LEU A 280 7.28 -14.39 -21.90
C LEU A 280 7.68 -15.30 -23.07
N ASP A 281 7.72 -14.77 -24.30
CA ASP A 281 8.13 -15.52 -25.49
C ASP A 281 9.61 -15.93 -25.42
N GLN A 282 10.47 -15.10 -24.85
CA GLN A 282 11.87 -15.42 -24.57
C GLN A 282 12.00 -16.58 -23.57
N VAL A 283 11.28 -16.55 -22.44
CA VAL A 283 11.29 -17.62 -21.44
C VAL A 283 10.80 -18.94 -22.03
N ARG A 284 9.73 -18.90 -22.83
CA ARG A 284 9.23 -20.07 -23.55
C ARG A 284 10.29 -20.62 -24.50
N ALA A 285 10.93 -19.77 -25.28
CA ALA A 285 11.96 -20.19 -26.24
C ALA A 285 13.18 -20.82 -25.54
N ASP A 286 13.57 -20.29 -24.38
CA ASP A 286 14.68 -20.82 -23.59
C ASP A 286 14.34 -22.14 -22.88
N ALA A 287 13.09 -22.34 -22.46
CA ALA A 287 12.62 -23.61 -21.88
C ALA A 287 12.67 -24.79 -22.88
N HIS A 288 12.47 -24.52 -24.17
CA HIS A 288 12.58 -25.53 -25.23
C HIS A 288 14.02 -25.90 -25.61
N ARG A 289 15.04 -25.24 -25.04
CA ARG A 289 16.44 -25.61 -25.23
C ARG A 289 16.87 -26.59 -24.15
N SER A 290 17.05 -27.86 -24.53
CA SER A 290 17.82 -28.82 -23.74
C SER A 290 19.17 -28.19 -23.35
N PRO A 291 19.63 -28.31 -22.10
CA PRO A 291 20.98 -27.88 -21.77
C PRO A 291 21.94 -28.66 -22.66
N LEU A 292 22.64 -27.97 -23.55
CA LEU A 292 23.78 -28.51 -24.24
C LEU A 292 24.77 -28.90 -23.13
N VAL A 293 24.83 -30.19 -22.81
CA VAL A 293 25.80 -30.75 -21.86
C VAL A 293 27.18 -30.53 -22.50
N VAL A 294 27.78 -29.38 -22.22
CA VAL A 294 29.21 -29.18 -22.42
C VAL A 294 29.88 -29.90 -21.26
N GLY A 295 29.90 -31.24 -21.35
CA GLY A 295 30.77 -32.07 -20.54
C GLY A 295 32.19 -31.77 -20.95
N LEU A 296 32.85 -30.84 -20.26
CA LEU A 296 34.30 -30.70 -20.33
C LEU A 296 34.93 -32.08 -20.03
N PRO A 297 35.84 -32.60 -20.88
CA PRO A 297 36.47 -33.91 -20.71
C PRO A 297 37.57 -33.88 -19.64
N VAL A 298 37.32 -33.21 -18.51
CA VAL A 298 38.29 -33.11 -17.40
C VAL A 298 38.12 -34.28 -16.43
N GLY A 299 36.89 -34.80 -16.28
CA GLY A 299 36.63 -35.98 -15.44
C GLY A 299 37.10 -37.30 -16.07
N GLY A 300 36.96 -37.44 -17.39
CA GLY A 300 37.38 -38.65 -18.11
C GLY A 300 38.89 -38.85 -18.14
N GLY A 301 39.65 -37.75 -18.29
CA GLY A 301 41.11 -37.78 -18.29
C GLY A 301 41.70 -38.16 -16.92
N LEU A 302 41.11 -37.65 -15.83
CA LEU A 302 41.56 -37.96 -14.47
C LEU A 302 41.21 -39.40 -14.05
N ALA A 303 40.06 -39.92 -14.48
CA ALA A 303 39.69 -41.32 -14.24
C ALA A 303 40.59 -42.29 -15.02
N LEU A 304 40.91 -42.00 -16.29
CA LEU A 304 41.84 -42.82 -17.09
C LEU A 304 43.27 -42.75 -16.55
N ALA A 305 43.75 -41.57 -16.12
CA ALA A 305 45.07 -41.43 -15.50
C ALA A 305 45.15 -42.14 -14.13
N ALA A 306 44.07 -42.14 -13.34
CA ALA A 306 44.00 -42.86 -12.08
C ALA A 306 43.95 -44.39 -12.29
N VAL A 307 43.23 -44.88 -13.30
CA VAL A 307 43.18 -46.33 -13.62
C VAL A 307 44.52 -46.82 -14.16
N LEU A 308 45.17 -46.06 -15.06
CA LEU A 308 46.49 -46.39 -15.58
C LEU A 308 47.58 -46.27 -14.51
N GLY A 309 47.51 -45.26 -13.64
CA GLY A 309 48.40 -45.10 -12.48
C GLY A 309 48.22 -46.19 -11.43
N TYR A 310 46.98 -46.60 -11.15
CA TYR A 310 46.66 -47.70 -10.24
C TYR A 310 47.12 -49.05 -10.79
N GLY A 311 46.99 -49.28 -12.10
CA GLY A 311 47.52 -50.45 -12.80
C GLY A 311 49.06 -50.54 -12.72
N TRP A 312 49.76 -49.42 -12.94
CA TRP A 312 51.22 -49.35 -12.84
C TRP A 312 51.74 -49.58 -11.42
N LEU A 313 51.04 -49.03 -10.41
CA LEU A 313 51.36 -49.24 -8.99
C LEU A 313 51.07 -50.67 -8.53
N ARG A 314 50.02 -51.33 -9.04
CA ARG A 314 49.74 -52.75 -8.76
C ARG A 314 50.73 -53.69 -9.45
N CYS A 315 51.20 -53.36 -10.66
CA CYS A 315 52.27 -54.13 -11.31
C CYS A 315 53.62 -53.99 -10.58
N ARG A 316 53.94 -52.81 -10.02
CA ARG A 316 55.14 -52.66 -9.15
C ARG A 316 55.01 -53.36 -7.80
N ARG A 317 53.80 -53.48 -7.24
CA ARG A 317 53.58 -54.12 -5.93
C ARG A 317 53.34 -55.63 -5.98
N ARG A 318 53.12 -56.24 -7.16
CA ARG A 318 53.04 -57.70 -7.32
C ARG A 318 54.39 -58.41 -7.52
N SER A 319 55.48 -57.66 -7.67
CA SER A 319 56.83 -58.22 -7.74
C SER A 319 57.57 -58.28 -6.39
N ALA A 320 56.91 -57.91 -5.28
CA ALA A 320 57.50 -58.02 -3.95
C ALA A 320 56.45 -58.48 -2.92
N ARG A 321 56.60 -59.74 -2.49
CA ARG A 321 55.93 -60.41 -1.34
C ARG A 321 54.46 -60.77 -1.63
N GLY A 322 54.05 -62.03 -1.72
CA GLY A 322 54.60 -63.24 -1.13
C GLY A 322 54.14 -63.39 0.32
N ALA A 323 53.26 -64.38 0.52
CA ALA A 323 52.87 -65.03 1.78
C ALA A 323 51.72 -64.44 2.62
N PHE A 324 50.67 -65.29 2.76
CA PHE A 324 49.81 -65.57 3.93
C PHE A 324 49.03 -64.39 4.57
N GLY A 325 47.75 -64.48 4.91
CA GLY A 325 46.74 -65.53 4.86
C GLY A 325 45.51 -65.08 5.67
N ASN A 326 44.33 -65.49 5.19
CA ASN A 326 43.07 -65.80 5.90
C ASN A 326 42.44 -64.84 6.94
N GLY A 327 41.11 -64.65 6.86
CA GLY A 327 40.28 -64.19 7.99
C GLY A 327 39.00 -63.43 7.61
N ASP A 328 37.86 -64.07 7.87
CA ASP A 328 36.46 -63.73 7.54
C ASP A 328 35.80 -62.51 8.23
N ALA A 329 34.58 -62.20 7.72
CA ALA A 329 33.36 -61.66 8.36
C ALA A 329 32.89 -60.28 7.83
N LYS A 330 31.78 -60.18 7.06
CA LYS A 330 30.34 -60.04 7.44
C LYS A 330 30.05 -58.80 8.32
N SER A 331 28.95 -58.06 8.27
CA SER A 331 27.72 -57.93 7.44
C SER A 331 26.81 -56.92 8.18
N GLY A 332 26.02 -56.09 7.48
CA GLY A 332 24.77 -55.43 7.95
C GLY A 332 24.95 -54.23 8.90
N GLY A 333 24.31 -53.06 8.72
CA GLY A 333 22.85 -52.78 8.71
C GLY A 333 22.35 -52.64 10.15
N GLY A 334 21.59 -51.67 10.65
CA GLY A 334 20.81 -50.52 10.17
C GLY A 334 19.84 -50.11 11.32
N LEU A 335 19.20 -48.94 11.20
CA LEU A 335 17.96 -48.48 11.89
C LEU A 335 17.98 -48.15 13.40
N VAL A 336 17.43 -46.98 13.77
CA VAL A 336 16.29 -46.67 14.70
C VAL A 336 16.01 -45.16 14.46
N GLY A 337 14.81 -44.57 14.37
CA GLY A 337 13.44 -44.92 14.74
C GLY A 337 12.81 -43.68 15.43
N ALA A 338 11.64 -43.25 14.95
CA ALA A 338 10.90 -42.07 15.39
C ALA A 338 9.82 -42.38 16.45
N SER A 339 9.31 -41.35 17.14
CA SER A 339 8.07 -41.35 17.94
C SER A 339 7.61 -39.88 18.15
N SER A 340 6.51 -39.40 17.53
CA SER A 340 5.07 -39.42 17.92
C SER A 340 4.72 -38.45 19.09
N ALA A 341 3.97 -37.37 18.83
CA ALA A 341 2.51 -37.17 19.03
C ALA A 341 2.18 -36.57 20.43
N ALA A 342 1.60 -35.37 20.61
CA ALA A 342 0.29 -34.77 20.26
C ALA A 342 -0.81 -34.96 21.32
N LEU A 343 -1.75 -33.98 21.36
CA LEU A 343 -2.98 -33.77 22.17
C LEU A 343 -2.79 -33.08 23.56
N ASP A 344 -3.65 -32.16 24.05
CA ASP A 344 -5.06 -31.86 23.71
C ASP A 344 -5.58 -30.48 24.24
N GLN A 345 -6.66 -30.01 23.59
CA GLN A 345 -7.78 -29.05 23.82
C GLN A 345 -7.96 -28.21 25.13
N GLY A 346 -8.71 -27.09 25.16
CA GLY A 346 -9.58 -26.45 24.16
C GLY A 346 -10.52 -25.33 24.70
N LEU A 347 -11.50 -24.98 23.85
CA LEU A 347 -12.83 -24.31 24.06
C LEU A 347 -12.93 -22.80 24.41
N LEU A 348 -13.56 -22.02 23.52
CA LEU A 348 -14.97 -21.55 23.61
C LEU A 348 -15.42 -20.89 22.28
N THR A 349 -16.67 -21.13 21.87
CA THR A 349 -17.32 -20.70 20.60
C THR A 349 -18.55 -19.79 20.88
N PRO A 350 -19.48 -19.49 19.94
CA PRO A 350 -19.69 -18.19 19.30
C PRO A 350 -21.08 -17.54 19.61
N ARG A 351 -21.36 -16.31 19.15
CA ARG A 351 -22.73 -15.73 19.24
C ARG A 351 -23.19 -14.93 18.02
N SER A 352 -24.16 -15.53 17.33
CA SER A 352 -25.39 -15.05 16.65
C SER A 352 -25.52 -13.65 16.04
N LYS A 353 -26.11 -13.63 14.82
CA LYS A 353 -26.78 -12.52 14.13
C LYS A 353 -28.18 -12.25 14.74
N ASP A 354 -28.57 -10.98 14.89
CA ASP A 354 -29.79 -10.37 14.30
C ASP A 354 -29.90 -8.85 14.65
N PRO A 355 -30.63 -8.05 13.86
CA PRO A 355 -30.47 -6.59 13.75
C PRO A 355 -31.63 -5.83 14.37
N TYR A 356 -31.43 -5.16 15.50
CA TYR A 356 -32.22 -4.03 16.01
C TYR A 356 -31.64 -3.72 17.38
N MET A 357 -31.07 -2.52 17.58
CA MET A 357 -30.85 -1.83 18.88
C MET A 357 -29.65 -0.88 18.76
N VAL A 358 -29.88 0.40 18.46
CA VAL A 358 -29.27 1.58 19.15
C VAL A 358 -30.15 2.80 18.80
N ALA A 359 -31.00 3.25 19.74
CA ALA A 359 -31.67 4.56 19.70
C ALA A 359 -32.33 4.93 21.04
N THR A 360 -32.51 3.97 21.94
CA THR A 360 -33.24 4.18 23.21
C THR A 360 -32.40 4.83 24.32
N ASP A 361 -31.07 4.85 24.21
CA ASP A 361 -30.19 5.26 25.32
C ASP A 361 -30.05 6.80 25.44
N SER A 362 -30.12 7.53 24.33
CA SER A 362 -30.02 8.99 24.33
C SER A 362 -31.23 9.67 24.97
N LEU A 363 -32.42 9.06 24.86
CA LEU A 363 -33.65 9.60 25.46
C LEU A 363 -33.75 9.28 26.97
N ALA A 364 -33.20 8.15 27.40
CA ALA A 364 -33.07 7.80 28.81
C ALA A 364 -32.05 8.70 29.52
N ALA A 365 -30.93 9.02 28.87
CA ALA A 365 -29.96 10.01 29.34
C ALA A 365 -30.57 11.42 29.46
N TYR A 366 -31.41 11.84 28.52
CA TYR A 366 -32.12 13.13 28.57
C TYR A 366 -33.17 13.17 29.69
N ARG A 367 -33.91 12.07 29.90
CA ARG A 367 -34.87 11.92 31.02
C ARG A 367 -34.18 11.79 32.38
N GLY A 368 -32.95 11.28 32.43
CA GLY A 368 -32.11 11.22 33.62
C GLY A 368 -31.54 12.59 34.00
N ALA A 369 -31.02 13.34 33.03
CA ALA A 369 -30.52 14.70 33.23
C ALA A 369 -31.62 15.65 33.75
N ALA A 370 -32.86 15.53 33.24
CA ALA A 370 -34.01 16.30 33.72
C ALA A 370 -34.31 16.12 35.23
N ARG A 371 -33.87 15.02 35.87
CA ARG A 371 -34.07 14.79 37.31
C ARG A 371 -33.01 15.44 38.20
N HIS A 372 -31.90 15.95 37.63
CA HIS A 372 -30.82 16.63 38.38
C HIS A 372 -30.93 18.16 38.38
N PHE A 373 -31.83 18.74 37.59
CA PHE A 373 -32.00 20.20 37.48
C PHE A 373 -33.07 20.78 38.43
N SER A 374 -33.56 19.99 39.38
CA SER A 374 -34.79 20.25 40.15
C SER A 374 -34.67 21.25 41.31
N THR A 375 -33.60 22.03 41.42
CA THR A 375 -33.41 22.97 42.54
C THR A 375 -33.40 24.45 42.13
N HIS A 376 -33.35 24.77 40.83
CA HIS A 376 -33.30 26.16 40.36
C HIS A 376 -34.65 26.66 39.87
N HIS A 377 -35.21 27.66 40.56
CA HIS A 377 -36.54 28.20 40.28
C HIS A 377 -36.63 28.78 38.84
N LEU A 378 -35.64 29.56 38.41
CA LEU A 378 -35.59 30.16 37.08
C LEU A 378 -35.54 29.11 35.95
N LEU A 379 -34.73 28.06 36.11
CA LEU A 379 -34.65 26.98 35.13
C LEU A 379 -35.97 26.20 35.04
N THR A 380 -36.61 25.97 36.19
CA THR A 380 -37.94 25.32 36.26
C THR A 380 -39.00 26.16 35.55
N THR A 381 -38.97 27.48 35.72
CA THR A 381 -39.85 28.41 35.01
C THR A 381 -39.59 28.39 33.50
N LEU A 382 -38.33 28.48 33.05
CA LEU A 382 -37.98 28.43 31.63
C LEU A 382 -38.33 27.11 30.96
N LEU A 383 -38.19 25.98 31.68
CA LEU A 383 -38.56 24.66 31.16
C LEU A 383 -40.07 24.48 31.01
N ASN A 384 -40.86 25.19 31.84
CA ASN A 384 -42.32 25.13 31.85
C ASN A 384 -42.99 26.26 31.08
N ASP A 385 -42.23 27.28 30.65
CA ASP A 385 -42.76 28.41 29.87
C ASP A 385 -43.45 27.93 28.58
N PRO A 386 -44.73 28.31 28.35
CA PRO A 386 -45.51 27.82 27.22
C PRO A 386 -44.96 28.26 25.86
N HIS A 387 -44.34 29.44 25.77
CA HIS A 387 -43.75 29.95 24.52
C HIS A 387 -42.45 29.22 24.18
N LEU A 388 -41.61 28.93 25.16
CA LEU A 388 -40.37 28.15 24.96
C LEU A 388 -40.67 26.67 24.70
N ARG A 389 -41.69 26.11 25.36
CA ARG A 389 -42.15 24.73 25.09
C ARG A 389 -42.67 24.58 23.67
N ALA A 390 -43.44 25.54 23.17
CA ALA A 390 -43.96 25.53 21.80
C ALA A 390 -42.87 25.59 20.73
N ARG A 391 -41.70 26.18 21.04
CA ARG A 391 -40.55 26.30 20.12
C ARG A 391 -39.48 25.24 20.33
N ARG A 392 -39.66 24.32 21.28
CA ARG A 392 -38.71 23.22 21.51
C ARG A 392 -38.88 22.13 20.45
N LEU A 393 -37.77 21.57 20.00
CA LEU A 393 -37.79 20.39 19.14
C LEU A 393 -38.52 19.25 19.84
N ASN A 394 -39.58 18.74 19.22
CA ASN A 394 -40.31 17.59 19.73
C ASN A 394 -39.59 16.33 19.26
N TYR A 395 -38.76 15.76 20.12
CA TYR A 395 -37.99 14.55 19.80
C TYR A 395 -38.87 13.35 19.38
N ALA A 396 -40.14 13.29 19.78
CA ALA A 396 -41.05 12.23 19.33
C ALA A 396 -41.43 12.33 17.84
N LYS A 397 -41.23 13.50 17.22
CA LYS A 397 -41.42 13.74 15.79
C LYS A 397 -40.14 13.54 14.97
N LEU A 398 -39.02 13.23 15.62
CA LEU A 398 -37.75 12.94 14.98
C LEU A 398 -37.64 11.43 14.72
N VAL A 399 -37.50 11.06 13.46
CA VAL A 399 -37.37 9.67 13.01
C VAL A 399 -35.98 9.48 12.41
N PHE A 400 -35.25 8.49 12.89
CA PHE A 400 -33.94 8.11 12.36
C PHE A 400 -34.15 7.02 11.31
N GLU A 401 -33.84 7.31 10.06
CA GLU A 401 -34.17 6.46 8.92
C GLU A 401 -33.04 5.49 8.58
N ARG A 402 -31.81 6.01 8.48
CA ARG A 402 -30.66 5.24 8.03
C ARG A 402 -29.38 5.77 8.65
N ASP A 403 -28.52 4.89 9.13
CA ASP A 403 -27.15 5.25 9.51
C ASP A 403 -26.34 5.61 8.26
N LEU A 404 -25.74 6.79 8.26
CA LEU A 404 -24.88 7.28 7.20
C LEU A 404 -23.40 7.04 7.51
N ALA A 405 -23.01 6.96 8.80
CA ALA A 405 -21.65 6.70 9.23
C ALA A 405 -21.55 6.47 10.76
N GLN A 406 -20.75 5.49 11.17
CA GLN A 406 -20.32 5.23 12.56
C GLN A 406 -18.81 5.41 12.71
N GLY A 407 -18.34 6.05 13.79
CA GLY A 407 -16.92 6.22 14.08
C GLY A 407 -16.62 6.59 15.53
N ALA A 408 -15.34 6.88 15.84
CA ALA A 408 -14.84 7.13 17.21
C ALA A 408 -15.49 8.31 17.95
N PHE A 409 -16.23 9.19 17.24
CA PHE A 409 -16.89 10.37 17.80
C PHE A 409 -18.42 10.31 17.72
N GLY A 410 -19.00 9.13 17.47
CA GLY A 410 -20.44 8.88 17.46
C GLY A 410 -20.99 8.46 16.10
N GLU A 411 -22.32 8.47 16.01
CA GLU A 411 -23.10 7.99 14.87
C GLU A 411 -23.76 9.15 14.14
N VAL A 412 -23.80 9.08 12.80
CA VAL A 412 -24.43 10.10 11.96
C VAL A 412 -25.59 9.45 11.20
N TRP A 413 -26.81 9.86 11.56
CA TRP A 413 -28.02 9.31 10.99
C TRP A 413 -28.67 10.27 9.99
N GLN A 414 -29.28 9.73 8.94
CA GLN A 414 -30.30 10.39 8.15
C GLN A 414 -31.59 10.41 8.98
N CYS A 415 -32.18 11.59 9.14
CA CYS A 415 -33.39 11.75 9.94
C CYS A 415 -34.49 12.47 9.15
N SER A 416 -35.74 12.23 9.51
CA SER A 416 -36.86 13.10 9.19
C SER A 416 -37.45 13.71 10.45
N TYR A 417 -37.90 14.95 10.36
CA TYR A 417 -38.60 15.66 11.42
C TYR A 417 -39.97 16.07 10.90
N ASP A 418 -41.02 15.58 11.53
CA ASP A 418 -42.42 15.83 11.12
C ASP A 418 -42.70 15.46 9.64
N GLY A 419 -42.09 14.35 9.18
CA GLY A 419 -42.22 13.85 7.82
C GLY A 419 -41.33 14.54 6.77
N ALA A 420 -40.63 15.62 7.13
CA ALA A 420 -39.65 16.26 6.26
C ALA A 420 -38.25 15.70 6.51
N VAL A 421 -37.57 15.24 5.46
CA VAL A 421 -36.17 14.81 5.56
C VAL A 421 -35.32 16.01 5.95
N VAL A 422 -34.70 15.94 7.13
CA VAL A 422 -33.73 16.93 7.60
C VAL A 422 -32.37 16.42 7.19
N ALA A 423 -31.60 17.21 6.44
CA ALA A 423 -30.23 16.91 6.04
C ALA A 423 -29.26 17.35 7.15
N PRO A 424 -29.00 16.52 8.19
CA PRO A 424 -28.36 16.99 9.41
C PRO A 424 -26.89 17.32 9.13
N PHE A 425 -26.32 16.65 8.14
CA PHE A 425 -24.97 16.86 7.63
C PHE A 425 -24.79 18.23 7.00
N HIS A 426 -25.81 18.78 6.33
CA HIS A 426 -25.73 20.10 5.70
C HIS A 426 -25.79 21.21 6.75
N ILE A 427 -26.70 21.10 7.72
CA ILE A 427 -26.81 22.06 8.83
C ILE A 427 -25.53 22.04 9.69
N LEU A 428 -25.03 20.86 10.05
CA LEU A 428 -23.79 20.70 10.81
C LEU A 428 -22.60 21.32 10.07
N LYS A 429 -22.49 21.09 8.75
CA LYS A 429 -21.45 21.70 7.91
C LYS A 429 -21.47 23.22 7.96
N LEU A 430 -22.65 23.83 7.81
CA LEU A 430 -22.77 25.27 7.81
C LEU A 430 -22.47 25.87 9.20
N VAL A 431 -22.85 25.19 10.29
CA VAL A 431 -22.50 25.59 11.67
C VAL A 431 -20.99 25.47 11.91
N MET A 432 -20.37 24.38 11.46
CA MET A 432 -18.92 24.16 11.59
C MET A 432 -18.09 25.13 10.77
N ALA A 433 -18.57 25.52 9.59
CA ALA A 433 -17.96 26.54 8.73
C ALA A 433 -18.12 27.96 9.31
N GLY A 434 -18.97 28.14 10.33
CA GLY A 434 -19.34 29.46 10.86
C GLY A 434 -20.23 30.27 9.93
N THR A 435 -20.73 29.67 8.84
CA THR A 435 -21.59 30.30 7.83
C THR A 435 -23.06 30.24 8.21
N LEU A 436 -23.43 29.35 9.14
CA LEU A 436 -24.76 29.26 9.72
C LEU A 436 -24.66 29.39 11.23
N LYS A 437 -25.07 30.54 11.74
CA LYS A 437 -25.34 30.80 13.15
C LYS A 437 -26.79 31.29 13.24
N PRO A 438 -27.55 30.91 14.27
CA PRO A 438 -28.84 31.54 14.52
C PRO A 438 -28.68 33.05 14.64
N ASN A 439 -29.48 33.81 13.89
CA ASN A 439 -29.52 35.26 13.95
C ASN A 439 -30.70 35.71 14.81
N PHE A 440 -30.55 36.85 15.50
CA PHE A 440 -31.60 37.45 16.31
C PHE A 440 -32.26 38.59 15.53
N THR A 441 -33.58 38.69 15.66
CA THR A 441 -34.32 39.86 15.16
C THR A 441 -34.02 41.08 16.02
N ASP A 442 -34.25 42.28 15.48
CA ASP A 442 -34.04 43.54 16.22
C ASP A 442 -34.90 43.66 17.49
N ALA A 443 -36.02 42.95 17.56
CA ALA A 443 -36.86 42.84 18.75
C ALA A 443 -36.20 42.10 19.94
N CYS A 444 -35.05 41.45 19.75
CA CYS A 444 -34.36 40.72 20.81
C CYS A 444 -33.64 41.69 21.76
N PRO A 445 -33.96 41.69 23.08
CA PRO A 445 -33.30 42.55 24.06
C PRO A 445 -31.78 42.39 24.04
N ALA A 446 -31.05 43.50 24.11
CA ALA A 446 -29.59 43.52 23.97
C ALA A 446 -28.90 42.59 24.99
N GLN A 447 -29.39 42.59 26.23
CA GLN A 447 -28.89 41.77 27.31
C GLN A 447 -29.04 40.26 27.05
N VAL A 448 -30.18 39.85 26.48
CA VAL A 448 -30.45 38.44 26.14
C VAL A 448 -29.60 38.01 24.94
N ARG A 449 -29.39 38.91 23.97
CA ARG A 449 -28.54 38.67 22.81
C ARG A 449 -27.10 38.35 23.22
N VAL A 450 -26.55 39.07 24.21
CA VAL A 450 -25.20 38.81 24.75
C VAL A 450 -25.08 37.39 25.30
N VAL A 451 -26.02 36.95 26.14
CA VAL A 451 -26.01 35.59 26.72
C VAL A 451 -26.12 34.54 25.62
N ALA A 452 -26.98 34.77 24.62
CA ALA A 452 -27.17 33.84 23.52
C ALA A 452 -25.93 33.75 22.61
N ASP A 453 -25.23 34.87 22.37
CA ASP A 453 -23.99 34.89 21.61
C ASP A 453 -22.84 34.14 22.31
N LEU A 454 -22.77 34.21 23.64
CA LEU A 454 -21.84 33.40 24.45
C LEU A 454 -22.10 31.90 24.27
N CYS A 455 -23.37 31.49 24.30
CA CYS A 455 -23.77 30.09 24.11
C CYS A 455 -23.47 29.59 22.69
N LEU A 456 -23.56 30.47 21.69
CA LEU A 456 -23.33 30.16 20.28
C LEU A 456 -21.87 30.31 19.83
N ARG A 457 -20.92 30.41 20.78
CA ARG A 457 -19.48 30.46 20.45
C ARG A 457 -19.04 29.19 19.72
N ARG A 458 -18.22 29.37 18.69
CA ARG A 458 -17.74 28.25 17.84
C ARG A 458 -16.93 27.25 18.65
N ASP A 459 -16.01 27.74 19.47
CA ASP A 459 -15.19 26.93 20.38
C ASP A 459 -16.04 26.43 21.58
N PRO A 460 -16.24 25.11 21.74
CA PRO A 460 -16.98 24.55 22.86
C PRO A 460 -16.39 24.90 24.23
N ALA A 461 -15.07 25.05 24.34
CA ALA A 461 -14.40 25.37 25.60
C ALA A 461 -14.69 26.81 26.07
N GLN A 462 -15.19 27.67 25.18
CA GLN A 462 -15.53 29.05 25.48
C GLN A 462 -17.02 29.27 25.76
N ARG A 463 -17.83 28.22 25.67
CA ARG A 463 -19.27 28.30 25.96
C ARG A 463 -19.48 28.22 27.48
N PRO A 464 -20.36 29.06 28.05
CA PRO A 464 -20.70 28.95 29.45
C PRO A 464 -21.41 27.62 29.73
N SER A 465 -21.14 27.06 30.89
CA SER A 465 -21.92 25.95 31.46
C SER A 465 -23.37 26.39 31.73
N ALA A 466 -24.27 25.42 31.86
CA ALA A 466 -25.67 25.71 32.16
C ALA A 466 -25.83 26.52 33.47
N THR A 467 -24.99 26.26 34.48
CA THR A 467 -25.00 26.99 35.75
C THR A 467 -24.56 28.45 35.57
N GLU A 468 -23.54 28.71 34.75
CA GLU A 468 -23.08 30.08 34.43
C GLU A 468 -24.13 30.85 33.62
N VAL A 469 -24.82 30.19 32.67
CA VAL A 469 -25.92 30.80 31.91
C VAL A 469 -27.05 31.22 32.85
N VAL A 470 -27.39 30.39 33.82
CA VAL A 470 -28.43 30.71 34.82
C VAL A 470 -28.04 31.93 35.65
N ALA A 471 -26.80 31.99 36.15
CA ALA A 471 -26.31 33.16 36.89
C ALA A 471 -26.31 34.45 36.05
N LEU A 472 -25.98 34.35 34.76
CA LEU A 472 -26.07 35.47 33.82
C LEU A 472 -27.52 35.93 33.65
N LEU A 473 -28.48 35.02 33.51
CA LEU A 473 -29.90 35.37 33.35
C LEU A 473 -30.51 35.98 34.61
N GLU A 474 -30.10 35.54 35.80
CA GLU A 474 -30.53 36.13 37.07
C GLU A 474 -30.02 37.56 37.25
N ALA A 475 -28.73 37.79 36.97
CA ALA A 475 -28.17 39.15 37.00
C ALA A 475 -28.91 40.11 36.04
N LEU A 476 -29.41 39.61 34.91
CA LEU A 476 -30.22 40.39 33.97
C LEU A 476 -31.65 40.66 34.47
N ALA A 477 -32.22 39.74 35.26
CA ALA A 477 -33.51 39.94 35.89
C ALA A 477 -33.43 40.99 36.99
N ASP A 478 -32.41 40.93 37.84
CA ASP A 478 -32.19 41.86 38.95
C ASP A 478 -31.84 43.29 38.47
N ALA A 479 -31.08 43.40 37.37
CA ALA A 479 -30.76 44.69 36.74
C ALA A 479 -31.99 45.40 36.13
N ARG A 480 -33.10 44.67 35.93
CA ARG A 480 -34.36 45.22 35.40
C ARG A 480 -35.29 45.72 36.50
N GLU A 481 -35.11 45.27 37.74
CA GLU A 481 -35.87 45.74 38.92
C GLU A 481 -35.24 46.94 39.63
N SER A 482 -34.07 47.40 39.16
CA SER A 482 -33.32 48.54 39.72
C SER A 482 -33.53 49.87 38.98
N PHE A 483 -34.55 49.96 38.12
CA PHE A 483 -35.00 51.18 37.44
C PHE A 483 -36.50 51.42 37.60
#